data_AF-A0A6M0KZ78-F1
#
_entry.id   AF-A0A6M0KZ78-F1
#
_cell.length_a   1.000
_cell.length_b   1.000
_cell.length_c   1.000
_cell.angle_alpha   90.00
_cell.angle_beta   90.00
_cell.angle_gamma   90.00
#
_symmetry.space_group_name_H-M   'P 1'
#
loop_
_entity.id
_entity.type
_entity.pdbx_description
1 polymer ?
#
loop_
_entity_poly.entity_id
_entity_poly.type
_entity_poly.pdbx_seq_one_letter_code
_entity_poly.pdbx_strand_id
1 'polypeptide(L)'
;LDISLAPFSQLLHGGISIYTPQNSLDRNRSIKSGTIFSLYKSLTNMRAKQLGVGGEERVYKLSFNEPTTKIKVGSPVEFKGFQVGHITQIEDSYDEKNQTVKSDISALLNIEAFTTKELNTTQKEKILPRLVQEGLKAKLSTPMPIIGSQFIELVFDKRKKGVIVKSGEYEILPTISNDIEEDIVGQVKSLLTKLQNLPLENLLNSADSLVEENRKPINSFIKNLDKTVNNLNKTINNLNSFTSNREFKQLPENLNRSLQELEFALQKLSNDYSGDSQFADQLSITLKAVSEAAKSFDKTNKMLDRKANALVIGDE
;
A
#
# COMPACT_ATOMS: atom_id res chain seq x y z
N LEU A 1 13.83 13.62 -11.36
CA LEU A 1 13.48 12.45 -12.18
C LEU A 1 14.72 12.12 -12.98
N ASP A 2 15.34 10.97 -12.78
CA ASP A 2 16.57 10.59 -13.47
C ASP A 2 16.18 9.69 -14.64
N ILE A 3 16.22 10.23 -15.86
CA ILE A 3 15.83 9.52 -17.09
C ILE A 3 17.09 9.24 -17.88
N SER A 4 17.40 7.97 -18.07
CA SER A 4 18.48 7.51 -18.96
C SER A 4 17.84 6.90 -20.21
N LEU A 5 18.11 7.48 -21.39
CA LEU A 5 17.69 6.93 -22.68
C LEU A 5 18.80 6.05 -23.26
N ALA A 6 18.41 4.91 -23.82
CA ALA A 6 19.33 4.07 -24.60
C ALA A 6 19.74 4.79 -25.90
N PRO A 7 20.94 4.49 -26.44
CA PRO A 7 21.35 4.98 -27.76
C PRO A 7 20.30 4.65 -28.85
N PHE A 8 20.08 5.57 -29.79
CA PHE A 8 19.07 5.44 -30.84
C PHE A 8 19.20 4.15 -31.66
N SER A 9 20.43 3.70 -31.91
CA SER A 9 20.70 2.43 -32.59
C SER A 9 20.13 1.21 -31.85
N GLN A 10 20.19 1.20 -30.51
CA GLN A 10 19.63 0.14 -29.67
C GLN A 10 18.10 0.21 -29.59
N LEU A 11 17.52 1.40 -29.74
CA LEU A 11 16.06 1.55 -29.83
C LEU A 11 15.51 0.96 -31.14
N LEU A 12 16.28 1.07 -32.24
CA LEU A 12 15.88 0.55 -33.55
C LEU A 12 16.12 -0.96 -33.71
N HIS A 13 17.21 -1.49 -33.16
CA HIS A 13 17.66 -2.87 -33.42
C HIS A 13 17.68 -3.78 -32.19
N GLY A 14 17.37 -3.23 -31.00
CA GLY A 14 17.58 -3.92 -29.72
C GLY A 14 19.04 -3.82 -29.24
N GLY A 15 19.25 -4.07 -27.95
CA GLY A 15 20.58 -4.04 -27.34
C GLY A 15 20.64 -4.72 -25.98
N ILE A 16 21.84 -5.15 -25.58
CA ILE A 16 22.12 -5.71 -24.26
C ILE A 16 23.09 -4.75 -23.56
N SER A 17 22.77 -4.36 -22.33
CA SER A 17 23.65 -3.56 -21.48
C SER A 17 24.20 -4.41 -20.35
N ILE A 18 25.50 -4.26 -20.06
CA ILE A 18 26.13 -4.90 -18.90
C ILE A 18 26.18 -3.87 -17.77
N TYR A 19 25.71 -4.27 -16.59
CA TYR A 19 25.82 -3.46 -15.38
C TYR A 19 26.85 -4.07 -14.44
N THR A 20 27.81 -3.26 -14.02
CA THR A 20 28.81 -3.64 -13.02
C THR A 20 28.61 -2.78 -11.77
N PRO A 21 28.25 -3.36 -10.62
CA PRO A 21 28.16 -2.62 -9.36
C PRO A 21 29.51 -1.93 -9.02
N GLN A 22 29.47 -0.66 -8.62
CA GLN A 22 30.70 0.11 -8.38
C GLN A 22 31.60 -0.50 -7.29
N ASN A 23 31.01 -1.24 -6.34
CA ASN A 23 31.73 -1.87 -5.23
C ASN A 23 32.11 -3.35 -5.48
N SER A 24 31.86 -3.90 -6.68
CA SER A 24 32.19 -5.30 -7.01
C SER A 24 33.40 -5.46 -7.93
N LEU A 25 34.11 -4.36 -8.23
CA LEU A 25 35.25 -4.34 -9.13
C LEU A 25 36.53 -4.78 -8.40
N ASP A 26 36.80 -6.09 -8.40
CA ASP A 26 38.11 -6.63 -8.05
C ASP A 26 38.99 -6.67 -9.31
N ARG A 27 39.95 -5.73 -9.42
CA ARG A 27 40.85 -5.60 -10.57
C ARG A 27 41.79 -6.80 -10.76
N ASN A 28 41.93 -7.66 -9.75
CA ASN A 28 42.78 -8.85 -9.81
C ASN A 28 42.03 -10.12 -10.23
N ARG A 29 40.72 -10.04 -10.45
CA ARG A 29 39.89 -11.20 -10.80
C ARG A 29 39.38 -11.10 -12.25
N SER A 30 40.02 -11.83 -13.16
CA SER A 30 39.55 -11.98 -14.53
C SER A 30 38.44 -13.04 -14.62
N ILE A 31 37.42 -12.77 -15.44
CA ILE A 31 36.33 -13.71 -15.72
C ILE A 31 36.85 -14.78 -16.68
N LYS A 32 36.64 -16.07 -16.35
CA LYS A 32 37.05 -17.18 -17.22
C LYS A 32 36.25 -17.17 -18.52
N SER A 33 36.90 -17.50 -19.63
CA SER A 33 36.21 -17.71 -20.91
C SER A 33 35.14 -18.81 -20.76
N GLY A 34 33.95 -18.59 -21.34
CA GLY A 34 32.80 -19.49 -21.23
C GLY A 34 31.91 -19.27 -20.00
N THR A 35 32.15 -18.23 -19.19
CA THR A 35 31.25 -17.88 -18.07
C THR A 35 29.88 -17.45 -18.60
N ILE A 36 28.82 -18.08 -18.09
CA ILE A 36 27.43 -17.80 -18.46
C ILE A 36 26.88 -16.70 -17.55
N PHE A 37 26.20 -15.72 -18.14
CA PHE A 37 25.54 -14.63 -17.44
C PHE A 37 24.03 -14.67 -17.69
N SER A 38 23.24 -14.40 -16.65
CA SER A 38 21.80 -14.26 -16.79
C SER A 38 21.44 -12.98 -17.53
N LEU A 39 20.61 -13.10 -18.57
CA LEU A 39 20.06 -11.96 -19.29
C LEU A 39 18.73 -11.55 -18.65
N TYR A 40 18.71 -10.39 -18.00
CA TYR A 40 17.50 -9.83 -17.39
C TYR A 40 16.74 -8.94 -18.38
N LYS A 41 15.39 -8.93 -18.28
CA LYS A 41 14.51 -8.12 -19.13
C LYS A 41 14.70 -6.60 -18.93
N SER A 42 15.15 -6.16 -17.75
CA SER A 42 15.38 -4.74 -17.45
C SER A 42 16.43 -4.56 -16.35
N LEU A 43 17.02 -3.35 -16.28
CA LEU A 43 17.93 -2.96 -15.20
C LEU A 43 17.25 -3.00 -13.83
N THR A 44 15.97 -2.63 -13.76
CA THR A 44 15.17 -2.69 -12.53
C THR A 44 15.03 -4.14 -12.04
N ASN A 45 14.76 -5.08 -12.94
CA ASN A 45 14.67 -6.50 -12.60
C ASN A 45 16.01 -7.05 -12.11
N MET A 46 17.12 -6.62 -12.69
CA MET A 46 18.46 -7.01 -12.25
C MET A 46 18.83 -6.41 -10.89
N ARG A 47 18.42 -5.16 -10.60
CA ARG A 47 18.67 -4.48 -9.32
C ARG A 47 17.77 -4.94 -8.17
N ALA A 48 16.70 -5.67 -8.46
CA ALA A 48 15.84 -6.22 -7.42
C ALA A 48 16.66 -7.07 -6.47
N LYS A 49 16.38 -6.98 -5.16
CA LYS A 49 17.01 -7.88 -4.18
C LYS A 49 16.43 -9.28 -4.40
N GLN A 50 17.23 -10.17 -4.96
CA GLN A 50 16.81 -11.53 -5.29
C GLN A 50 17.36 -12.53 -4.27
N LEU A 51 16.56 -13.53 -3.93
CA LEU A 51 17.00 -14.73 -3.22
C LEU A 51 17.07 -15.92 -4.20
N GLY A 52 18.05 -16.79 -4.02
CA GLY A 52 18.18 -18.04 -4.80
C GLY A 52 18.78 -17.93 -6.20
N VAL A 53 19.37 -16.79 -6.61
CA VAL A 53 19.91 -16.56 -7.97
C VAL A 53 20.74 -17.75 -8.50
N GLY A 54 20.35 -18.28 -9.68
CA GLY A 54 20.99 -19.43 -10.32
C GLY A 54 20.52 -20.81 -9.81
N GLY A 55 19.52 -20.83 -8.94
CA GLY A 55 18.88 -22.01 -8.38
C GLY A 55 17.86 -22.70 -9.27
N GLU A 56 17.33 -23.82 -8.78
CA GLU A 56 16.23 -24.53 -9.44
C GLU A 56 14.94 -23.69 -9.41
N GLU A 57 14.34 -23.50 -10.58
CA GLU A 57 13.09 -22.79 -10.75
C GLU A 57 11.94 -23.77 -11.02
N ARG A 58 10.79 -23.54 -10.40
CA ARG A 58 9.59 -24.36 -10.57
C ARG A 58 8.34 -23.52 -10.76
N VAL A 59 7.43 -24.01 -11.59
CA VAL A 59 6.16 -23.35 -11.85
C VAL A 59 5.12 -23.80 -10.83
N TYR A 60 4.48 -22.83 -10.18
CA TYR A 60 3.32 -23.04 -9.32
C TYR A 60 2.12 -22.28 -9.85
N LYS A 61 0.92 -22.83 -9.65
CA LYS A 61 -0.34 -22.17 -9.95
C LYS A 61 -0.93 -21.51 -8.71
N LEU A 62 -1.52 -20.34 -8.88
CA LEU A 62 -2.12 -19.52 -7.83
C LEU A 62 -3.53 -19.15 -8.28
N SER A 63 -4.54 -19.56 -7.53
CA SER A 63 -5.94 -19.29 -7.88
C SER A 63 -6.51 -18.19 -6.97
N PHE A 64 -6.94 -17.09 -7.57
CA PHE A 64 -7.58 -15.98 -6.88
C PHE A 64 -9.06 -15.87 -7.31
N ASN A 65 -9.96 -15.72 -6.35
CA ASN A 65 -11.39 -15.52 -6.60
C ASN A 65 -11.75 -14.03 -6.70
N GLU A 66 -10.78 -13.19 -7.08
CA GLU A 66 -10.91 -11.75 -7.23
C GLU A 66 -10.24 -11.28 -8.53
N PRO A 67 -10.66 -10.15 -9.12
CA PRO A 67 -10.04 -9.64 -10.35
C PRO A 67 -8.59 -9.19 -10.13
N THR A 68 -7.67 -9.68 -10.97
CA THR A 68 -6.23 -9.34 -10.88
C THR A 68 -5.79 -8.29 -11.91
N THR A 69 -6.65 -7.30 -12.17
CA THR A 69 -6.51 -6.33 -13.29
C THR A 69 -5.21 -5.52 -13.34
N LYS A 70 -4.49 -5.37 -12.21
CA LYS A 70 -3.25 -4.59 -12.14
C LYS A 70 -1.99 -5.48 -12.12
N ILE A 71 -2.15 -6.79 -12.22
CA ILE A 71 -1.04 -7.75 -12.31
C ILE A 71 -0.72 -8.05 -13.77
N LYS A 72 0.56 -8.30 -14.08
CA LYS A 72 1.01 -8.54 -15.46
C LYS A 72 2.00 -9.69 -15.50
N VAL A 73 2.13 -10.32 -16.66
CA VAL A 73 3.24 -11.25 -16.91
C VAL A 73 4.57 -10.53 -16.69
N GLY A 74 5.43 -11.13 -15.86
CA GLY A 74 6.68 -10.57 -15.39
C GLY A 74 6.59 -9.77 -14.09
N SER A 75 5.40 -9.56 -13.51
CA SER A 75 5.28 -9.02 -12.14
C SER A 75 6.03 -9.93 -11.15
N PRO A 76 6.66 -9.35 -10.13
CA PRO A 76 7.47 -10.13 -9.20
C PRO A 76 6.59 -10.99 -8.29
N VAL A 77 7.17 -12.12 -7.87
CA VAL A 77 6.73 -12.81 -6.66
C VAL A 77 7.76 -12.52 -5.58
N GLU A 78 7.29 -12.03 -4.44
CA GLU A 78 8.15 -11.56 -3.35
C GLU A 78 7.92 -12.37 -2.08
N PHE A 79 8.99 -12.52 -1.29
CA PHE A 79 8.96 -13.06 0.05
C PHE A 79 9.78 -12.15 0.95
N LYS A 80 9.16 -11.59 2.00
CA LYS A 80 9.79 -10.62 2.92
C LYS A 80 10.52 -9.47 2.20
N GLY A 81 9.93 -8.95 1.11
CA GLY A 81 10.49 -7.85 0.31
C GLY A 81 11.66 -8.24 -0.61
N PHE A 82 11.96 -9.53 -0.75
CA PHE A 82 12.91 -10.04 -1.73
C PHE A 82 12.17 -10.73 -2.87
N GLN A 83 12.59 -10.48 -4.10
CA GLN A 83 12.07 -11.20 -5.25
C GLN A 83 12.55 -12.66 -5.19
N VAL A 84 11.58 -13.58 -5.21
CA VAL A 84 11.80 -15.04 -5.21
C VAL A 84 11.25 -15.70 -6.48
N GLY A 85 10.65 -14.91 -7.37
CA GLY A 85 10.07 -15.42 -8.59
C GLY A 85 9.44 -14.32 -9.45
N HIS A 86 8.71 -14.75 -10.48
CA HIS A 86 7.93 -13.86 -11.32
C HIS A 86 6.76 -14.59 -11.98
N ILE A 87 5.76 -13.82 -12.39
CA ILE A 87 4.59 -14.34 -13.10
C ILE A 87 4.95 -14.69 -14.53
N THR A 88 4.59 -15.88 -14.97
CA THR A 88 4.82 -16.36 -16.34
C THR A 88 3.54 -16.32 -17.18
N GLN A 89 2.37 -16.52 -16.56
CA GLN A 89 1.09 -16.60 -17.27
C GLN A 89 -0.08 -16.20 -16.36
N ILE A 90 -1.12 -15.62 -16.95
CA ILE A 90 -2.36 -15.23 -16.28
C ILE A 90 -3.52 -15.72 -17.14
N GLU A 91 -4.44 -16.45 -16.55
CA GLU A 91 -5.66 -16.95 -17.19
C GLU A 91 -6.86 -16.47 -16.38
N ASP A 92 -7.69 -15.60 -16.96
CA ASP A 92 -8.90 -15.11 -16.34
C ASP A 92 -10.12 -15.86 -16.88
N SER A 93 -11.03 -16.24 -15.98
CA SER A 93 -12.27 -16.93 -16.32
C SER A 93 -13.45 -16.33 -15.56
N TYR A 94 -14.61 -16.30 -16.20
CA TYR A 94 -15.85 -15.87 -15.56
C TYR A 94 -16.51 -17.05 -14.85
N ASP A 95 -16.70 -16.91 -13.53
CA ASP A 95 -17.49 -17.85 -12.73
C ASP A 95 -18.94 -17.39 -12.72
N GLU A 96 -19.76 -17.98 -13.58
CA GLU A 96 -21.18 -17.65 -13.71
C GLU A 96 -21.97 -17.88 -12.42
N LYS A 97 -21.59 -18.89 -11.62
CA LYS A 97 -22.31 -19.26 -10.40
C LYS A 97 -22.16 -18.19 -9.33
N ASN A 98 -20.94 -17.66 -9.18
CA ASN A 98 -20.64 -16.65 -8.18
C ASN A 98 -20.69 -15.23 -8.75
N GLN A 99 -20.89 -15.08 -10.06
CA GLN A 99 -20.83 -13.81 -10.79
C GLN A 99 -19.51 -13.06 -10.56
N THR A 100 -18.41 -13.79 -10.40
CA THR A 100 -17.08 -13.25 -10.15
C THR A 100 -16.11 -13.59 -11.28
N VAL A 101 -14.98 -12.88 -11.33
CA VAL A 101 -13.85 -13.24 -12.18
C VAL A 101 -12.86 -14.02 -11.33
N LYS A 102 -12.52 -15.23 -11.77
CA LYS A 102 -11.46 -16.05 -11.20
C LYS A 102 -10.19 -15.86 -12.04
N SER A 103 -9.08 -15.59 -11.37
CA SER A 103 -7.77 -15.45 -12.01
C SER A 103 -6.88 -16.62 -11.60
N ASP A 104 -6.42 -17.42 -12.56
CA ASP A 104 -5.44 -18.49 -12.36
C ASP A 104 -4.07 -18.01 -12.89
N ILE A 105 -3.11 -17.84 -11.98
CA ILE A 105 -1.80 -17.27 -12.27
C ILE A 105 -0.73 -18.35 -12.16
N SER A 106 0.09 -18.48 -13.19
CA SER A 106 1.30 -19.30 -13.13
C SER A 106 2.50 -18.42 -12.76
N ALA A 107 3.23 -18.85 -11.74
CA ALA A 107 4.41 -18.16 -11.23
C ALA A 107 5.62 -19.11 -11.23
N LEU A 108 6.74 -18.63 -11.77
CA LEU A 108 8.02 -19.30 -11.66
C LEU A 108 8.69 -18.87 -10.38
N LEU A 109 8.91 -19.81 -9.46
CA LEU A 109 9.53 -19.58 -8.16
C LEU A 109 10.90 -20.25 -8.10
N ASN A 110 11.86 -19.52 -7.55
CA ASN A 110 13.19 -20.02 -7.28
C ASN A 110 13.20 -20.73 -5.93
N ILE A 111 13.36 -22.05 -5.95
CA ILE A 111 13.31 -22.87 -4.74
C ILE A 111 14.51 -22.60 -3.83
N GLU A 112 15.67 -22.24 -4.40
CA GLU A 112 16.86 -21.93 -3.61
C GLU A 112 16.69 -20.67 -2.75
N ALA A 113 15.65 -19.86 -2.98
CA ALA A 113 15.29 -18.77 -2.08
C ALA A 113 14.86 -19.25 -0.68
N PHE A 114 14.50 -20.53 -0.55
CA PHE A 114 13.94 -21.14 0.66
C PHE A 114 14.81 -22.24 1.26
N THR A 115 15.96 -22.53 0.67
CA THR A 115 16.85 -23.63 1.05
C THR A 115 18.08 -23.12 1.79
N THR A 116 18.73 -24.03 2.51
CA THR A 116 20.10 -23.84 3.00
C THR A 116 21.05 -24.73 2.21
N LYS A 117 22.35 -24.41 2.21
CA LYS A 117 23.38 -25.15 1.45
C LYS A 117 23.49 -26.64 1.78
N GLU A 118 22.89 -27.08 2.88
CA GLU A 118 23.01 -28.44 3.41
C GLU A 118 21.89 -29.40 2.95
N LEU A 119 20.88 -28.89 2.24
CA LEU A 119 19.76 -29.72 1.80
C LEU A 119 20.10 -30.56 0.56
N ASN A 120 19.81 -31.86 0.61
CA ASN A 120 19.88 -32.74 -0.55
C ASN A 120 18.72 -32.49 -1.53
N THR A 121 18.80 -33.02 -2.76
CA THR A 121 17.80 -32.79 -3.82
C THR A 121 16.38 -33.07 -3.34
N THR A 122 16.11 -34.24 -2.75
CA THR A 122 14.79 -34.64 -2.25
C THR A 122 14.24 -33.71 -1.16
N GLN A 123 15.11 -33.16 -0.30
CA GLN A 123 14.71 -32.20 0.72
C GLN A 123 14.34 -30.84 0.11
N LYS A 124 15.06 -30.41 -0.94
CA LYS A 124 14.71 -29.19 -1.69
C LYS A 124 13.35 -29.32 -2.34
N GLU A 125 13.00 -30.49 -2.88
CA GLU A 125 11.67 -30.67 -3.49
C GLU A 125 10.52 -30.53 -2.50
N LYS A 126 10.78 -30.87 -1.22
CA LYS A 126 9.78 -30.83 -0.17
C LYS A 126 9.74 -29.51 0.59
N ILE A 127 10.61 -28.55 0.26
CA ILE A 127 10.73 -27.31 1.05
C ILE A 127 9.46 -26.46 0.96
N LEU A 128 8.96 -26.17 -0.24
CA LEU A 128 7.72 -25.42 -0.46
C LEU A 128 6.50 -26.14 0.14
N PRO A 129 6.30 -27.45 -0.10
CA PRO A 129 5.27 -28.22 0.60
C PRO A 129 5.32 -28.09 2.13
N ARG A 130 6.52 -28.13 2.71
CA ARG A 130 6.71 -27.94 4.17
C ARG A 130 6.33 -26.53 4.61
N LEU A 131 6.79 -25.49 3.91
CA LEU A 131 6.47 -24.11 4.25
C LEU A 131 4.95 -23.85 4.14
N VAL A 132 4.28 -24.44 3.15
CA VAL A 132 2.83 -24.39 3.02
C VAL A 132 2.12 -25.03 4.22
N GLN A 133 2.61 -26.18 4.70
CA GLN A 133 2.11 -26.81 5.93
C GLN A 133 2.35 -25.95 7.18
N GLU A 134 3.41 -25.13 7.17
CA GLU A 134 3.73 -24.14 8.20
C GLU A 134 2.93 -22.83 8.05
N GLY A 135 2.14 -22.69 6.97
CA GLY A 135 1.21 -21.58 6.75
C GLY A 135 1.59 -20.64 5.62
N LEU A 136 2.58 -20.96 4.78
CA LEU A 136 2.91 -20.17 3.59
C LEU A 136 1.71 -20.12 2.63
N LYS A 137 1.32 -18.92 2.23
CA LYS A 137 0.26 -18.65 1.26
C LYS A 137 0.69 -17.53 0.31
N ALA A 138 0.15 -17.54 -0.89
CA ALA A 138 0.25 -16.44 -1.83
C ALA A 138 -0.87 -15.42 -1.58
N LYS A 139 -0.50 -14.16 -1.56
CA LYS A 139 -1.40 -13.02 -1.38
C LYS A 139 -1.18 -12.04 -2.53
N LEU A 140 -2.27 -11.54 -3.10
CA LEU A 140 -2.18 -10.41 -4.02
C LEU A 140 -1.81 -9.17 -3.22
N SER A 141 -0.71 -8.49 -3.54
CA SER A 141 -0.25 -7.35 -2.74
C SER A 141 -0.11 -6.12 -3.63
N THR A 142 -0.48 -4.96 -3.07
CA THR A 142 -0.35 -3.66 -3.75
C THR A 142 0.36 -2.69 -2.80
N PRO A 143 1.52 -2.11 -3.16
CA PRO A 143 2.24 -1.19 -2.27
C PRO A 143 1.41 0.06 -1.92
N MET A 144 0.53 0.47 -2.84
CA MET A 144 -0.43 1.56 -2.67
C MET A 144 -1.72 1.23 -3.45
N PRO A 145 -2.90 1.15 -2.83
CA PRO A 145 -4.16 0.75 -3.48
C PRO A 145 -4.52 1.56 -4.74
N ILE A 146 -4.09 2.82 -4.79
CA ILE A 146 -4.49 3.78 -5.83
C ILE A 146 -3.46 3.86 -6.98
N ILE A 147 -2.14 3.80 -6.68
CA ILE A 147 -1.08 4.20 -7.64
C ILE A 147 -0.09 3.05 -7.94
N GLY A 148 -0.17 1.92 -7.23
CA GLY A 148 0.79 0.81 -7.36
C GLY A 148 0.43 -0.25 -8.40
N SER A 149 1.44 -0.85 -9.03
CA SER A 149 1.31 -2.16 -9.71
C SER A 149 1.13 -3.27 -8.68
N GLN A 150 0.26 -4.25 -8.98
CA GLN A 150 0.10 -5.44 -8.14
C GLN A 150 1.28 -6.40 -8.33
N PHE A 151 1.62 -7.09 -7.25
CA PHE A 151 2.58 -8.19 -7.22
C PHE A 151 2.04 -9.32 -6.35
N ILE A 152 2.71 -10.47 -6.35
CA ILE A 152 2.35 -11.58 -5.48
C ILE A 152 3.30 -11.61 -4.31
N GLU A 153 2.78 -11.60 -3.11
CA GLU A 153 3.53 -11.70 -1.88
C GLU A 153 3.31 -13.07 -1.25
N LEU A 154 4.38 -13.76 -0.91
CA LEU A 154 4.35 -14.99 -0.14
C LEU A 154 4.42 -14.64 1.35
N VAL A 155 3.38 -14.99 2.09
CA VAL A 155 3.19 -14.62 3.50
C VAL A 155 2.90 -15.86 4.36
N PHE A 156 3.23 -15.80 5.64
CA PHE A 156 2.89 -16.85 6.59
C PHE A 156 1.60 -16.50 7.35
N ASP A 157 0.55 -17.30 7.16
CA ASP A 157 -0.69 -17.20 7.90
C ASP A 157 -0.88 -18.42 8.80
N LYS A 158 -0.48 -18.28 10.08
CA LYS A 158 -0.53 -19.34 11.08
C LYS A 158 -1.97 -19.73 11.49
N ARG A 159 -2.99 -18.96 11.09
CA ARG A 159 -4.39 -19.19 11.50
C ARG A 159 -5.02 -20.40 10.81
N LYS A 160 -4.61 -20.70 9.57
CA LYS A 160 -5.09 -21.86 8.79
C LYS A 160 -3.95 -22.41 7.96
N LYS A 161 -3.52 -23.63 8.25
CA LYS A 161 -2.51 -24.35 7.44
C LYS A 161 -3.05 -24.55 6.03
N GLY A 162 -2.18 -24.35 5.03
CA GLY A 162 -2.49 -24.65 3.64
C GLY A 162 -1.98 -26.03 3.25
N VAL A 163 -2.39 -26.50 2.07
CA VAL A 163 -1.86 -27.70 1.44
C VAL A 163 -1.64 -27.38 -0.04
N ILE A 164 -0.54 -27.87 -0.60
CA ILE A 164 -0.33 -27.83 -2.05
C ILE A 164 -1.25 -28.86 -2.69
N VAL A 165 -2.12 -28.42 -3.58
CA VAL A 165 -3.03 -29.30 -4.32
C VAL A 165 -2.42 -29.59 -5.68
N LYS A 166 -2.30 -30.87 -6.06
CA LYS A 166 -1.89 -31.25 -7.41
C LYS A 166 -3.10 -31.19 -8.34
N SER A 167 -2.96 -30.50 -9.46
CA SER A 167 -3.98 -30.42 -10.51
C SER A 167 -3.32 -30.63 -11.87
N GLY A 168 -3.44 -31.86 -12.39
CA GLY A 168 -2.66 -32.31 -13.54
C GLY A 168 -1.15 -32.25 -13.25
N GLU A 169 -0.40 -31.62 -14.14
CA GLU A 169 1.05 -31.41 -14.02
C GLU A 169 1.44 -30.26 -13.09
N TYR A 170 0.47 -29.49 -12.56
CA TYR A 170 0.74 -28.28 -11.80
C TYR A 170 0.51 -28.46 -10.30
N GLU A 171 1.35 -27.79 -9.51
CA GLU A 171 1.20 -27.66 -8.07
C GLU A 171 0.56 -26.31 -7.74
N ILE A 172 -0.60 -26.34 -7.09
CA ILE A 172 -1.36 -25.15 -6.70
C ILE A 172 -0.94 -24.74 -5.29
N LEU A 173 -0.38 -23.54 -5.13
CA LEU A 173 -0.13 -22.97 -3.81
C LEU A 173 -1.42 -22.36 -3.24
N PRO A 174 -1.64 -22.49 -1.92
CA PRO A 174 -2.79 -21.88 -1.28
C PRO A 174 -2.71 -20.35 -1.36
N THR A 175 -3.85 -19.72 -1.62
CA THR A 175 -4.00 -18.27 -1.66
C THR A 175 -4.76 -17.74 -0.45
N ILE A 176 -4.63 -16.44 -0.18
CA ILE A 176 -5.43 -15.72 0.83
C ILE A 176 -5.96 -14.43 0.21
N SER A 177 -7.23 -14.13 0.47
CA SER A 177 -7.90 -12.91 0.00
C SER A 177 -7.47 -11.66 0.78
N ASN A 178 -7.63 -10.51 0.13
CA ASN A 178 -7.20 -9.19 0.60
C ASN A 178 -8.21 -8.47 1.52
N ASP A 179 -9.00 -9.19 2.31
CA ASP A 179 -10.10 -8.63 3.11
C ASP A 179 -9.69 -7.43 4.00
N ILE A 180 -8.42 -7.33 4.39
CA ILE A 180 -7.88 -6.25 5.23
C ILE A 180 -7.68 -4.93 4.45
N GLU A 181 -7.60 -4.94 3.12
CA GLU A 181 -7.45 -3.72 2.30
C GLU A 181 -8.76 -2.96 2.10
N GLU A 182 -9.89 -3.67 1.99
CA GLU A 182 -11.21 -3.04 1.90
C GLU A 182 -11.54 -2.20 3.14
N ASP A 183 -11.17 -2.69 4.32
CA ASP A 183 -11.43 -2.03 5.60
C ASP A 183 -10.73 -0.67 5.73
N ILE A 184 -9.52 -0.54 5.16
CA ILE A 184 -8.77 0.72 5.17
C ILE A 184 -9.34 1.70 4.15
N VAL A 185 -9.66 1.23 2.93
CA VAL A 185 -10.27 2.07 1.90
C VAL A 185 -11.64 2.57 2.37
N GLY A 186 -12.43 1.71 3.02
CA GLY A 186 -13.71 2.06 3.63
C GLY A 186 -13.56 3.10 4.75
N GLN A 187 -12.56 2.95 5.61
CA GLN A 187 -12.28 3.92 6.68
C GLN A 187 -11.80 5.27 6.14
N VAL A 188 -10.94 5.27 5.11
CA VAL A 188 -10.51 6.50 4.44
C VAL A 188 -11.70 7.21 3.79
N LYS A 189 -12.55 6.48 3.05
CA LYS A 189 -13.78 7.06 2.47
C LYS A 189 -14.70 7.63 3.55
N SER A 190 -14.94 6.88 4.63
CA SER A 190 -15.77 7.36 5.74
C SER A 190 -15.21 8.63 6.38
N LEU A 191 -13.89 8.71 6.57
CA LEU A 191 -13.23 9.90 7.05
C LEU A 191 -13.43 11.09 6.09
N LEU A 192 -13.19 10.89 4.79
CA LEU A 192 -13.39 11.94 3.78
C LEU A 192 -14.82 12.47 3.80
N THR A 193 -15.81 11.59 3.89
CA THR A 193 -17.21 11.97 4.04
C THR A 193 -17.48 12.75 5.31
N LYS A 194 -16.91 12.36 6.46
CA LYS A 194 -17.04 13.11 7.73
C LYS A 194 -16.43 14.51 7.65
N LEU A 195 -15.28 14.64 6.99
CA LEU A 195 -14.60 15.92 6.80
C LEU A 195 -15.38 16.87 5.88
N GLN A 196 -15.93 16.34 4.78
CA GLN A 196 -16.77 17.12 3.85
C GLN A 196 -18.07 17.60 4.49
N ASN A 197 -18.62 16.84 5.44
CA ASN A 197 -19.89 17.12 6.09
C ASN A 197 -19.75 17.86 7.43
N LEU A 198 -18.57 18.40 7.77
CA LEU A 198 -18.42 19.20 8.99
C LEU A 198 -19.33 20.44 8.91
N PRO A 199 -20.17 20.71 9.91
CA PRO A 199 -21.19 21.76 9.85
C PRO A 199 -20.62 23.15 10.20
N LEU A 200 -19.48 23.49 9.61
CA LEU A 200 -18.72 24.72 9.87
C LEU A 200 -19.45 25.96 9.32
N GLU A 201 -20.13 25.82 8.19
CA GLU A 201 -20.92 26.90 7.58
C GLU A 201 -22.10 27.30 8.47
N ASN A 202 -22.82 26.32 9.01
CA ASN A 202 -23.90 26.57 9.96
C ASN A 202 -23.38 27.27 11.23
N LEU A 203 -22.20 26.87 11.73
CA LEU A 203 -21.58 27.53 12.88
C LEU A 203 -21.22 29.00 12.58
N LEU A 204 -20.63 29.26 11.41
CA LEU A 204 -20.32 30.63 10.96
C LEU A 204 -21.59 31.49 10.85
N ASN A 205 -22.65 30.96 10.22
CA ASN A 205 -23.92 31.66 10.09
C ASN A 205 -24.58 31.95 11.46
N SER A 206 -24.48 31.02 12.41
CA SER A 206 -24.97 31.25 13.77
C SER A 206 -24.16 32.31 14.52
N ALA A 207 -22.88 32.47 14.18
CA ALA A 207 -22.01 33.48 14.79
C ALA A 207 -22.35 34.91 14.32
N ASP A 208 -22.83 35.07 13.08
CA ASP A 208 -23.26 36.37 12.54
C ASP A 208 -24.45 36.97 13.30
N SER A 209 -25.28 36.10 13.89
CA SER A 209 -26.48 36.45 14.64
C SER A 209 -26.19 36.96 16.07
N LEU A 210 -24.93 36.91 16.53
CA LEU A 210 -24.54 37.36 17.86
C LEU A 210 -24.46 38.90 17.96
N VAL A 211 -24.97 39.43 19.08
CA VAL A 211 -25.00 40.87 19.41
C VAL A 211 -23.59 41.49 19.45
N GLU A 212 -23.46 42.74 19.00
CA GLU A 212 -22.19 43.47 18.83
C GLU A 212 -21.25 43.46 20.05
N GLU A 213 -21.79 43.46 21.26
CA GLU A 213 -21.01 43.51 22.51
C GLU A 213 -20.22 42.20 22.77
N ASN A 214 -20.70 41.08 22.24
CA ASN A 214 -20.03 39.78 22.28
C ASN A 214 -19.10 39.54 21.08
N ARG A 215 -19.08 40.41 20.07
CA ARG A 215 -18.35 40.19 18.81
C ARG A 215 -16.82 40.27 18.94
N LYS A 216 -16.24 40.94 19.93
CA LYS A 216 -14.77 41.14 19.96
C LYS A 216 -13.97 39.84 20.13
N PRO A 217 -14.26 38.96 21.10
CA PRO A 217 -13.59 37.65 21.21
C PRO A 217 -14.00 36.70 20.07
N ILE A 218 -15.26 36.75 19.67
CA ILE A 218 -15.84 35.91 18.61
C ILE A 218 -15.28 36.23 17.23
N ASN A 219 -14.98 37.50 16.90
CA ASN A 219 -14.36 37.87 15.62
C ASN A 219 -12.95 37.30 15.46
N SER A 220 -12.20 37.17 16.56
CA SER A 220 -10.88 36.52 16.54
C SER A 220 -11.02 35.02 16.30
N PHE A 221 -12.06 34.41 16.86
CA PHE A 221 -12.42 33.01 16.66
C PHE A 221 -12.89 32.75 15.22
N ILE A 222 -13.82 33.54 14.68
CA ILE A 222 -14.31 33.42 13.29
C ILE A 222 -13.16 33.50 12.30
N LYS A 223 -12.22 34.45 12.48
CA LYS A 223 -11.03 34.56 11.61
C LYS A 223 -10.10 33.35 11.70
N ASN A 224 -9.94 32.78 12.89
CA ASN A 224 -9.11 31.58 13.06
C ASN A 224 -9.81 30.34 12.52
N LEU A 225 -11.12 30.22 12.72
CA LEU A 225 -11.94 29.14 12.20
C LEU A 225 -11.94 29.15 10.67
N ASP A 226 -12.12 30.32 10.05
CA ASP A 226 -12.06 30.48 8.60
C ASP A 226 -10.68 30.08 8.02
N LYS A 227 -9.58 30.43 8.69
CA LYS A 227 -8.24 29.94 8.31
C LYS A 227 -8.13 28.42 8.41
N THR A 228 -8.65 27.82 9.48
CA THR A 228 -8.61 26.36 9.69
C THR A 228 -9.49 25.63 8.67
N VAL A 229 -10.68 26.15 8.37
CA VAL A 229 -11.58 25.64 7.32
C VAL A 229 -10.88 25.68 5.97
N ASN A 230 -10.24 26.81 5.63
CA ASN A 230 -9.51 26.96 4.38
C ASN A 230 -8.30 26.00 4.29
N ASN A 231 -7.59 25.76 5.39
CA ASN A 231 -6.50 24.79 5.45
C ASN A 231 -6.99 23.34 5.32
N LEU A 232 -8.12 23.00 5.93
CA LEU A 232 -8.78 21.70 5.76
C LEU A 232 -9.22 21.50 4.31
N ASN A 233 -9.86 22.50 3.68
CA ASN A 233 -10.28 22.44 2.29
C ASN A 233 -9.09 22.27 1.33
N LYS A 234 -7.98 22.96 1.55
CA LYS A 234 -6.74 22.76 0.78
C LYS A 234 -6.21 21.34 0.95
N THR A 235 -6.21 20.81 2.17
CA THR A 235 -5.79 19.43 2.47
C THR A 235 -6.66 18.40 1.75
N ILE A 236 -7.99 18.59 1.74
CA ILE A 236 -8.96 17.73 1.04
C ILE A 236 -8.80 17.85 -0.49
N ASN A 237 -8.52 19.04 -1.01
CA ASN A 237 -8.28 19.20 -2.45
C ASN A 237 -6.95 18.58 -2.89
N ASN A 238 -5.90 18.70 -2.06
CA ASN A 238 -4.62 18.05 -2.30
C ASN A 238 -4.73 16.51 -2.32
N LEU A 239 -5.67 15.94 -1.56
CA LEU A 239 -6.00 14.50 -1.63
C LEU A 239 -6.49 14.06 -3.01
N ASN A 240 -7.14 14.94 -3.76
CA ASN A 240 -7.66 14.65 -5.10
C ASN A 240 -6.62 14.86 -6.21
N SER A 241 -5.55 15.63 -5.94
CA SER A 241 -4.51 15.99 -6.92
C SER A 241 -3.16 15.35 -6.57
N PHE A 242 -3.04 14.02 -6.63
CA PHE A 242 -1.77 13.35 -6.31
C PHE A 242 -0.90 13.10 -7.53
N THR A 243 0.18 13.87 -7.65
CA THR A 243 1.32 13.60 -8.55
C THR A 243 2.69 13.70 -7.88
N SER A 244 2.78 14.06 -6.58
CA SER A 244 4.04 14.41 -5.91
C SER A 244 4.22 13.76 -4.52
N ASN A 245 5.44 13.28 -4.23
CA ASN A 245 5.77 12.47 -3.04
C ASN A 245 5.95 13.25 -1.72
N ARG A 246 6.11 14.58 -1.74
CA ARG A 246 6.38 15.38 -0.53
C ARG A 246 5.09 15.77 0.19
N GLU A 247 4.09 16.22 -0.56
CA GLU A 247 2.78 16.62 -0.03
C GLU A 247 2.05 15.42 0.58
N PHE A 248 2.21 14.22 0.01
CA PHE A 248 1.63 12.97 0.55
C PHE A 248 2.20 12.61 1.92
N LYS A 249 3.51 12.80 2.16
CA LYS A 249 4.16 12.44 3.43
C LYS A 249 3.75 13.34 4.58
N GLN A 250 3.48 14.62 4.32
CA GLN A 250 3.12 15.59 5.36
C GLN A 250 1.61 15.66 5.59
N LEU A 251 0.81 15.05 4.72
CA LEU A 251 -0.64 15.09 4.79
C LEU A 251 -1.19 14.59 6.14
N PRO A 252 -0.76 13.43 6.68
CA PRO A 252 -1.36 12.91 7.91
C PRO A 252 -1.09 13.82 9.11
N GLU A 253 0.15 14.32 9.21
CA GLU A 253 0.56 15.22 10.29
C GLU A 253 -0.18 16.57 10.23
N ASN A 254 -0.28 17.16 9.03
CA ASN A 254 -0.99 18.42 8.83
C ASN A 254 -2.48 18.30 9.14
N LEU A 255 -3.13 17.21 8.68
CA LEU A 255 -4.54 16.97 8.92
C LEU A 255 -4.83 16.72 10.41
N ASN A 256 -4.00 15.92 11.07
CA ASN A 256 -4.12 15.67 12.51
C ASN A 256 -4.01 16.98 13.31
N ARG A 257 -3.01 17.81 12.98
CA ARG A 257 -2.81 19.10 13.63
C ARG A 257 -4.01 20.03 13.42
N SER A 258 -4.53 20.15 12.19
CA SER A 258 -5.70 21.00 11.92
C SER A 258 -6.95 20.54 12.67
N LEU A 259 -7.19 19.23 12.80
CA LEU A 259 -8.31 18.70 13.57
C LEU A 259 -8.15 18.95 15.08
N GLN A 260 -6.95 18.82 15.62
CA GLN A 260 -6.65 19.11 17.03
C GLN A 260 -6.76 20.60 17.36
N GLU A 261 -6.25 21.47 16.49
CA GLU A 261 -6.37 22.92 16.63
C GLU A 261 -7.84 23.37 16.59
N LEU A 262 -8.64 22.75 15.69
CA LEU A 262 -10.06 23.01 15.59
C LEU A 262 -10.83 22.53 16.83
N GLU A 263 -10.56 21.31 17.30
CA GLU A 263 -11.17 20.76 18.52
C GLU A 263 -10.85 21.64 19.74
N PHE A 264 -9.59 22.03 19.92
CA PHE A 264 -9.17 22.91 21.01
C PHE A 264 -9.84 24.29 20.94
N ALA A 265 -9.92 24.89 19.74
CA ALA A 265 -10.58 26.18 19.56
C ALA A 265 -12.08 26.11 19.90
N LEU A 266 -12.77 25.05 19.46
CA LEU A 266 -14.19 24.84 19.74
C LEU A 266 -14.46 24.55 21.22
N GLN A 267 -13.61 23.77 21.89
CA GLN A 267 -13.72 23.51 23.33
C GLN A 267 -13.52 24.77 24.16
N LYS A 268 -12.50 25.58 23.83
CA LYS A 268 -12.25 26.85 24.52
C LYS A 268 -13.46 27.78 24.40
N LEU A 269 -14.02 27.88 23.20
CA LEU A 269 -15.20 28.71 22.95
C LEU A 269 -16.44 28.19 23.68
N SER A 270 -16.64 26.87 23.74
CA SER A 270 -17.76 26.25 24.45
C SER A 270 -17.73 26.51 25.95
N ASN A 271 -16.54 26.66 26.54
CA ASN A 271 -16.40 26.99 27.96
C ASN A 271 -16.67 28.48 28.24
N ASP A 272 -16.33 29.34 27.29
CA ASP A 272 -16.44 30.80 27.44
C ASP A 272 -17.85 31.32 27.08
N TYR A 273 -18.66 30.57 26.32
CA TYR A 273 -19.95 31.00 25.80
C TYR A 273 -21.06 29.94 25.96
N SER A 274 -22.04 30.23 26.81
CA SER A 274 -23.25 29.42 27.05
C SER A 274 -24.57 30.22 26.96
N GLY A 275 -24.50 31.50 26.56
CA GLY A 275 -25.61 32.45 26.69
C GLY A 275 -26.62 32.49 25.54
N ASP A 276 -26.24 32.15 24.30
CA ASP A 276 -27.14 32.11 23.14
C ASP A 276 -27.40 30.65 22.73
N SER A 277 -28.67 30.23 22.78
CA SER A 277 -29.07 28.85 22.51
C SER A 277 -28.71 28.38 21.10
N GLN A 278 -28.86 29.22 20.07
CA GLN A 278 -28.68 28.76 18.69
C GLN A 278 -27.20 28.58 18.34
N PHE A 279 -26.35 29.52 18.75
CA PHE A 279 -24.91 29.43 18.58
C PHE A 279 -24.31 28.30 19.42
N ALA A 280 -24.76 28.15 20.68
CA ALA A 280 -24.30 27.08 21.57
C ALA A 280 -24.67 25.69 21.02
N ASP A 281 -25.88 25.52 20.49
CA ASP A 281 -26.32 24.27 19.86
C ASP A 281 -25.44 23.93 18.64
N GLN A 282 -25.23 24.92 17.76
CA GLN A 282 -24.46 24.71 16.55
C GLN A 282 -22.98 24.47 16.85
N LEU A 283 -22.44 25.10 17.90
CA LEU A 283 -21.10 24.87 18.41
C LEU A 283 -20.95 23.45 18.94
N SER A 284 -21.92 22.96 19.71
CA SER A 284 -21.95 21.58 20.24
C SER A 284 -22.00 20.54 19.12
N ILE A 285 -22.87 20.74 18.12
CA ILE A 285 -22.97 19.88 16.93
C ILE A 285 -21.62 19.83 16.20
N THR A 286 -21.00 21.00 15.99
CA THR A 286 -19.72 21.11 15.28
C THR A 286 -18.60 20.45 16.07
N LEU A 287 -18.51 20.68 17.38
CA LEU A 287 -17.53 20.05 18.25
C LEU A 287 -17.63 18.52 18.22
N LYS A 288 -18.85 17.98 18.29
CA LYS A 288 -19.08 16.55 18.17
C LYS A 288 -18.59 16.00 16.84
N ALA A 289 -18.95 16.65 15.73
CA ALA A 289 -18.55 16.22 14.38
C ALA A 289 -17.02 16.25 14.20
N VAL A 290 -16.35 17.30 14.70
CA VAL A 290 -14.89 17.43 14.66
C VAL A 290 -14.21 16.35 15.51
N SER A 291 -14.71 16.08 16.71
CA SER A 291 -14.15 15.04 17.58
C SER A 291 -14.32 13.64 16.97
N GLU A 292 -15.46 13.36 16.32
CA GLU A 292 -15.68 12.11 15.59
C GLU A 292 -14.76 11.97 14.38
N ALA A 293 -14.51 13.05 13.64
CA ALA A 293 -13.56 13.07 12.53
C ALA A 293 -12.12 12.84 13.04
N ALA A 294 -11.70 13.51 14.10
CA ALA A 294 -10.39 13.33 14.73
C ALA A 294 -10.16 11.89 15.21
N LYS A 295 -11.14 11.28 15.88
CA LYS A 295 -11.08 9.86 16.29
C LYS A 295 -11.00 8.90 15.11
N SER A 296 -11.76 9.18 14.04
CA SER A 296 -11.74 8.36 12.82
C SER A 296 -10.39 8.47 12.10
N PHE A 297 -9.81 9.67 12.09
CA PHE A 297 -8.50 9.93 11.54
C PHE A 297 -7.41 9.20 12.33
N ASP A 298 -7.38 9.31 13.66
CA ASP A 298 -6.42 8.61 14.54
C ASP A 298 -6.47 7.09 14.33
N LYS A 299 -7.68 6.51 14.25
CA LYS A 299 -7.86 5.07 13.96
C LYS A 299 -7.27 4.69 12.59
N THR A 300 -7.54 5.49 11.56
CA THR A 300 -7.05 5.26 10.19
C THR A 300 -5.52 5.40 10.14
N ASN A 301 -4.96 6.41 10.81
CA ASN A 301 -3.52 6.64 10.87
C ASN A 301 -2.80 5.46 11.55
N LYS A 302 -3.32 4.98 12.68
CA LYS A 302 -2.78 3.78 13.36
C LYS A 302 -2.83 2.52 12.49
N MET A 303 -3.83 2.37 11.63
CA MET A 303 -3.90 1.25 10.68
C MET A 303 -2.87 1.38 9.55
N LEU A 304 -2.67 2.59 9.03
CA LEU A 304 -1.65 2.88 8.02
C LEU A 304 -0.23 2.66 8.57
N ASP A 305 0.06 3.16 9.77
CA ASP A 305 1.37 2.99 10.42
C ASP A 305 1.69 1.52 10.68
N ARG A 306 0.71 0.72 11.10
CA ARG A 306 0.88 -0.73 11.29
C ARG A 306 1.23 -1.45 9.98
N LYS A 307 0.56 -1.12 8.87
CA LYS A 307 0.90 -1.71 7.56
C LYS A 307 2.24 -1.21 7.02
N ALA A 308 2.54 0.07 7.16
CA ALA A 308 3.80 0.64 6.71
C ALA A 308 4.99 0.01 7.48
N ASN A 309 4.85 -0.20 8.79
CA ASN A 309 5.87 -0.89 9.57
C ASN A 309 5.97 -2.38 9.22
N ALA A 310 4.87 -3.10 9.00
CA ALA A 310 4.93 -4.50 8.55
C ALA A 310 5.63 -4.68 7.18
N LEU A 311 5.57 -3.67 6.32
CA LEU A 311 6.26 -3.65 5.01
C LEU A 311 7.75 -3.29 5.12
N VAL A 312 8.16 -2.51 6.13
CA VAL A 312 9.56 -2.04 6.31
C VAL A 312 10.34 -2.93 7.28
N ILE A 313 9.66 -3.44 8.29
CA ILE A 313 10.16 -4.29 9.36
C ILE A 313 9.33 -5.56 9.25
N GLY A 314 9.71 -6.47 8.36
CA GLY A 314 8.95 -7.70 8.15
C GLY A 314 8.58 -8.34 9.48
N ASP A 315 7.28 -8.62 9.68
CA ASP A 315 6.75 -9.11 10.95
C ASP A 315 7.60 -10.28 11.50
N GLU A 316 8.01 -10.15 12.76
CA GLU A 316 8.78 -11.16 13.53
C GLU A 316 8.00 -12.47 13.74
#